data_AF-A0A8T6J3A9-F1
#
_entry.id   AF-A0A8T6J3A9-F1
#
_cell.length_a   1.000
_cell.length_b   1.000
_cell.length_c   1.000
_cell.angle_alpha   90.00
_cell.angle_beta   90.00
_cell.angle_gamma   90.00
#
_symmetry.space_group_name_H-M   'P 1'
#
loop_
_entity.id
_entity.type
_entity.pdbx_description
1 polymer ?
#
loop_
_entity_poly.entity_id
_entity_poly.type
_entity_poly.pdbx_seq_one_letter_code
_entity_poly.pdbx_strand_id
1 'polypeptide(L)'
;MVEPTEILERSDQAAGLERRQRTFARMAWHHLRSKPLGSIGLIVVLIVAIFAIFADVIAPFDYQAQKYDAVRVAPGVPHLFGTDEFGRDVFSRVVHGARVSLLVGFASVLLGTGVGALLGLISGYFMG
;
A
#
# COMPACT_ATOMS: atom_id res chain seq x y z
N MET A 1 10.18 44.09 -3.26
CA MET A 1 9.88 44.55 -1.89
C MET A 1 8.53 43.93 -1.55
N VAL A 2 8.50 42.96 -0.63
CA VAL A 2 7.27 42.22 -0.26
C VAL A 2 6.57 43.02 0.83
N GLU A 3 5.26 43.22 0.69
CA GLU A 3 4.46 44.03 1.64
C GLU A 3 4.38 43.35 3.02
N PRO A 4 4.52 44.11 4.14
CA PRO A 4 4.49 43.55 5.51
C PRO A 4 3.24 42.74 5.85
N THR A 5 2.11 43.03 5.20
CA THR A 5 0.83 42.33 5.35
C THR A 5 0.87 40.91 4.81
N GLU A 6 1.62 40.68 3.72
CA GLU A 6 1.73 39.37 3.07
C GLU A 6 2.54 38.38 3.92
N ILE A 7 3.48 38.89 4.73
CA ILE A 7 4.30 38.08 5.65
C ILE A 7 3.46 37.58 6.84
N LEU A 8 2.56 38.43 7.35
CA LEU A 8 1.67 38.08 8.45
C LEU A 8 0.64 37.02 8.03
N GLU A 9 0.01 37.17 6.84
CA GLU A 9 -0.94 36.19 6.33
C GLU A 9 -0.30 34.81 6.10
N ARG A 10 0.92 34.75 5.54
CA ARG A 10 1.65 33.49 5.35
C ARG A 10 2.01 32.81 6.68
N SER A 11 2.35 33.60 7.71
CA SER A 11 2.67 33.07 9.04
C SER A 11 1.44 32.48 9.75
N ASP A 12 0.28 33.11 9.60
CA ASP A 12 -0.97 32.67 10.21
C ASP A 12 -1.54 31.43 9.50
N GLN A 13 -1.41 31.38 8.16
CA GLN A 13 -1.74 30.19 7.37
C GLN A 13 -0.83 29.01 7.70
N ALA A 14 0.49 29.23 7.84
CA ALA A 14 1.43 28.18 8.23
C ALA A 14 1.13 27.65 9.64
N ALA A 15 0.82 28.53 10.60
CA ALA A 15 0.42 28.15 11.95
C ALA A 15 -0.90 27.35 11.98
N GLY A 16 -1.87 27.71 11.13
CA GLY A 16 -3.13 26.99 10.96
C GLY A 16 -2.95 25.59 10.37
N LEU A 17 -2.10 25.46 9.35
CA LEU A 17 -1.74 24.17 8.74
C LEU A 17 -1.02 23.26 9.74
N GLU A 18 -0.05 23.79 10.49
CA GLU A 18 0.64 23.01 11.52
C GLU A 18 -0.29 22.56 12.65
N ARG A 19 -1.18 23.43 13.15
CA ARG A 19 -2.16 23.04 14.18
C ARG A 19 -3.06 21.92 13.67
N ARG A 20 -3.59 22.05 12.44
CA ARG A 20 -4.46 21.05 11.83
C ARG A 20 -3.74 19.72 11.62
N GLN A 21 -2.50 19.76 11.11
CA GLN A 21 -1.66 18.56 10.96
C GLN A 21 -1.36 17.89 12.31
N ARG A 22 -1.05 18.66 13.35
CA ARG A 22 -0.82 18.14 14.71
C ARG A 22 -2.08 17.50 15.29
N THR A 23 -3.27 18.04 15.04
CA THR A 23 -4.53 17.41 15.49
C THR A 23 -4.79 16.09 14.78
N PHE A 24 -4.63 16.04 13.46
CA PHE A 24 -4.80 14.81 12.67
C PHE A 24 -3.78 13.74 13.04
N ALA A 25 -2.49 14.08 13.14
CA ALA A 25 -1.45 13.14 13.52
C ALA A 25 -1.68 12.57 14.94
N ARG A 26 -2.12 13.42 15.87
CA ARG A 26 -2.42 12.99 17.26
C ARG A 26 -3.67 12.10 17.33
N MET A 27 -4.70 12.38 16.52
CA MET A 27 -5.88 11.53 16.41
C MET A 27 -5.58 10.19 15.74
N ALA A 28 -4.80 10.19 14.66
CA ALA A 28 -4.33 8.98 13.98
C ALA A 28 -3.48 8.12 14.93
N TRP A 29 -2.56 8.73 15.68
CA TRP A 29 -1.74 8.05 16.69
C TRP A 29 -2.59 7.46 17.82
N HIS A 30 -3.60 8.18 18.28
CA HIS A 30 -4.52 7.68 19.30
C HIS A 30 -5.33 6.49 18.78
N HIS A 31 -5.90 6.60 17.56
CA HIS A 31 -6.62 5.50 16.93
C HIS A 31 -5.73 4.26 16.70
N LEU A 32 -4.48 4.47 16.29
CA LEU A 32 -3.51 3.40 16.04
C LEU A 32 -3.13 2.69 17.35
N ARG A 33 -3.10 3.39 18.48
CA ARG A 33 -2.85 2.79 19.81
C ARG A 33 -4.09 2.12 20.42
N SER A 34 -5.29 2.64 20.16
CA SER A 34 -6.53 2.13 20.75
C SER A 34 -7.06 0.85 20.10
N LYS A 35 -6.66 0.53 18.85
CA LYS A 35 -7.13 -0.66 18.11
C LYS A 35 -5.95 -1.48 17.57
N PRO A 36 -5.26 -2.28 18.41
CA PRO A 36 -4.01 -2.95 18.04
C PRO A 36 -4.16 -3.90 16.83
N LEU A 37 -5.29 -4.61 16.72
CA LEU A 37 -5.57 -5.53 15.60
C LEU A 37 -5.67 -4.81 14.25
N GLY A 38 -6.39 -3.68 14.20
CA GLY A 38 -6.52 -2.88 12.97
C GLY A 38 -5.21 -2.24 12.55
N SER A 39 -4.42 -1.78 13.52
CA SER A 39 -3.11 -1.18 13.30
C SER A 39 -2.10 -2.17 12.72
N ILE A 40 -2.09 -3.41 13.21
CA ILE A 40 -1.24 -4.47 12.66
C ILE A 40 -1.60 -4.73 11.19
N GLY A 41 -2.90 -4.85 10.88
CA GLY A 41 -3.37 -5.01 9.50
C GLY A 41 -2.91 -3.88 8.58
N LEU A 42 -3.05 -2.62 9.04
CA LEU A 42 -2.60 -1.45 8.30
C LEU A 42 -1.09 -1.47 8.04
N ILE A 43 -0.29 -1.83 9.03
CA ILE A 43 1.17 -1.93 8.90
C ILE A 43 1.54 -3.00 7.86
N VAL A 44 0.90 -4.17 7.90
CA VAL A 44 1.15 -5.23 6.92
C VAL A 44 0.81 -4.77 5.51
N VAL A 45 -0.34 -4.12 5.31
CA VAL A 45 -0.74 -3.58 4.00
C VAL A 45 0.25 -2.52 3.51
N LEU A 46 0.71 -1.63 4.39
CA LEU A 46 1.72 -0.62 4.04
C LEU A 46 3.05 -1.25 3.61
N ILE A 47 3.51 -2.28 4.32
CA ILE A 47 4.72 -3.02 3.94
C ILE A 47 4.53 -3.63 2.55
N VAL A 48 3.44 -4.36 2.31
CA VAL A 48 3.17 -4.98 1.00
C VAL A 48 3.07 -3.91 -0.10
N ALA A 49 2.46 -2.76 0.17
CA ALA A 49 2.36 -1.64 -0.76
C ALA A 49 3.73 -1.06 -1.13
N ILE A 50 4.64 -0.91 -0.16
CA ILE A 50 6.02 -0.47 -0.40
C ILE A 50 6.73 -1.48 -1.31
N PHE A 51 6.67 -2.78 -1.01
CA PHE A 51 7.27 -3.82 -1.84
C PHE A 51 6.71 -3.82 -3.27
N ALA A 52 5.40 -3.60 -3.43
CA ALA A 52 4.74 -3.54 -4.73
C ALA A 52 5.10 -2.30 -5.57
N ILE A 53 5.23 -1.13 -4.93
CA ILE A 53 5.57 0.13 -5.61
C ILE A 53 7.05 0.13 -6.01
N PHE A 54 7.93 -0.31 -5.11
CA PHE A 54 9.36 -0.39 -5.35
C PHE A 54 9.80 -1.74 -5.92
N ALA A 55 8.87 -2.51 -6.50
CA ALA A 55 9.16 -3.84 -7.04
C ALA A 55 10.30 -3.81 -8.06
N ASP A 56 10.26 -2.83 -8.98
CA ASP A 56 11.27 -2.68 -10.04
C ASP A 56 12.68 -2.35 -9.50
N VAL A 57 12.79 -1.86 -8.26
CA VAL A 57 14.09 -1.53 -7.60
C VAL A 57 14.53 -2.63 -6.64
N ILE A 58 13.57 -3.30 -5.99
CA ILE A 58 13.83 -4.34 -5.00
C ILE A 58 14.11 -5.70 -5.66
N ALA A 59 13.46 -6.00 -6.78
CA ALA A 59 13.66 -7.23 -7.53
C ALA A 59 14.88 -7.09 -8.46
N PRO A 60 15.98 -7.84 -8.21
CA PRO A 60 17.20 -7.73 -9.02
C PRO A 60 17.09 -8.42 -10.39
N PHE A 61 16.08 -9.29 -10.58
CA PHE A 61 15.92 -10.08 -11.79
C PHE A 61 14.56 -9.87 -12.43
N ASP A 62 14.52 -9.95 -13.77
CA ASP A 62 13.28 -9.95 -14.52
C ASP A 62 12.42 -11.16 -14.12
N TYR A 63 11.18 -10.88 -13.66
CA TYR A 63 10.23 -11.90 -13.20
C TYR A 63 9.73 -12.81 -14.33
N GLN A 64 9.85 -12.39 -15.60
CA GLN A 64 9.44 -13.18 -16.77
C GLN A 64 10.60 -13.90 -17.46
N ALA A 65 11.84 -13.47 -17.24
CA ALA A 65 13.00 -14.07 -17.88
C ALA A 65 13.16 -15.55 -17.46
N GLN A 66 13.07 -16.44 -18.45
CA GLN A 66 13.35 -17.87 -18.27
C GLN A 66 14.82 -18.15 -18.55
N LYS A 67 15.52 -18.70 -17.56
CA LYS A 67 16.90 -19.17 -17.71
C LYS A 67 16.93 -20.68 -17.53
N TYR A 68 16.95 -21.42 -18.64
CA TYR A 68 16.98 -22.88 -18.64
C TYR A 68 18.24 -23.48 -17.98
N ASP A 69 19.32 -22.70 -17.91
CA ASP A 69 20.56 -23.09 -17.25
C ASP A 69 20.49 -23.05 -15.71
N ALA A 70 19.44 -22.44 -15.15
CA ALA A 70 19.25 -22.23 -13.72
C ALA A 70 17.88 -22.76 -13.26
N VAL A 71 17.49 -23.97 -13.66
CA VAL A 71 16.22 -24.61 -13.27
C VAL A 71 16.34 -25.25 -11.89
N ARG A 72 15.36 -25.02 -11.01
CA ARG A 72 15.25 -25.61 -9.66
C ARG A 72 16.52 -25.43 -8.80
N VAL A 73 17.11 -24.24 -8.88
CA VAL A 73 18.26 -23.87 -8.07
C VAL A 73 17.78 -23.60 -6.64
N ALA A 74 18.50 -24.14 -5.65
CA ALA A 74 18.22 -23.92 -4.24
C ALA A 74 18.37 -22.44 -3.83
N PRO A 75 17.73 -21.99 -2.73
CA PRO A 75 17.86 -20.63 -2.22
C PRO A 75 19.32 -20.25 -1.94
N GLY A 76 19.77 -19.08 -2.43
CA GLY A 76 21.15 -18.62 -2.25
C GLY A 76 21.43 -17.30 -2.96
N VAL A 77 22.70 -16.88 -3.01
CA VAL A 77 23.11 -15.75 -3.87
C VAL A 77 23.50 -16.35 -5.22
N PRO A 78 22.91 -15.94 -6.35
CA PRO A 78 22.12 -14.72 -6.55
C PRO A 78 20.59 -14.82 -6.32
N HIS A 79 20.00 -16.03 -6.29
CA HIS A 79 18.55 -16.24 -6.21
C HIS A 79 18.05 -16.44 -4.78
N LEU A 80 17.62 -15.36 -4.10
CA LEU A 80 17.27 -15.39 -2.67
C LEU A 80 16.30 -16.51 -2.28
N PHE A 81 15.27 -16.74 -3.10
CA PHE A 81 14.26 -17.80 -2.89
C PHE A 81 14.44 -18.99 -3.84
N GLY A 82 15.55 -19.04 -4.57
CA GLY A 82 15.80 -20.01 -5.62
C GLY A 82 15.01 -19.73 -6.89
N THR A 83 14.99 -20.72 -7.79
CA THR A 83 14.32 -20.63 -9.08
C THR A 83 13.22 -21.69 -9.24
N ASP A 84 12.21 -21.34 -10.03
CA ASP A 84 11.09 -22.22 -10.36
C ASP A 84 11.47 -23.32 -11.38
N GLU A 85 10.52 -24.17 -11.77
CA GLU A 85 10.67 -25.22 -12.78
C GLU A 85 11.10 -24.71 -14.16
N PHE A 86 10.96 -23.41 -14.39
CA PHE A 86 11.35 -22.73 -15.61
C PHE A 86 12.60 -21.85 -15.45
N GLY A 87 13.29 -21.96 -14.31
CA GLY A 87 14.49 -21.17 -14.01
C GLY A 87 14.22 -19.68 -13.80
N ARG A 88 12.98 -19.34 -13.43
CA ARG A 88 12.57 -17.96 -13.08
C ARG A 88 12.85 -17.69 -11.61
N ASP A 89 13.31 -16.49 -11.29
CA ASP A 89 13.58 -16.07 -9.90
C ASP A 89 12.28 -15.97 -9.09
N VAL A 90 12.18 -16.76 -8.01
CA VAL A 90 10.94 -16.84 -7.20
C VAL A 90 10.73 -15.57 -6.38
N PHE A 91 11.81 -14.97 -5.86
CA PHE A 91 11.73 -13.74 -5.07
C PHE A 91 11.14 -12.59 -5.88
N SER A 92 11.69 -12.35 -7.07
CA SER A 92 11.21 -11.31 -7.98
C SER A 92 9.73 -11.52 -8.36
N ARG A 93 9.30 -12.77 -8.58
CA ARG A 93 7.89 -13.08 -8.84
C ARG A 93 6.96 -12.79 -7.66
N VAL A 94 7.40 -13.05 -6.43
CA VAL A 94 6.60 -12.72 -5.24
C VAL A 94 6.44 -11.21 -5.09
N VAL A 95 7.53 -10.45 -5.27
CA VAL A 95 7.51 -8.99 -5.15
C VAL A 95 6.65 -8.35 -6.25
N HIS A 96 6.83 -8.74 -7.52
CA HIS A 96 5.97 -8.24 -8.60
C HIS A 96 4.52 -8.74 -8.47
N GLY A 97 4.32 -9.96 -7.97
CA GLY A 97 3.00 -10.52 -7.70
C GLY A 97 2.22 -9.71 -6.64
N ALA A 98 2.91 -9.13 -5.66
CA ALA A 98 2.29 -8.26 -4.66
C ALA A 98 1.55 -7.06 -5.27
N ARG A 99 2.09 -6.47 -6.36
CA ARG A 99 1.44 -5.37 -7.10
C ARG A 99 0.10 -5.78 -7.69
N VAL A 100 0.05 -6.96 -8.31
CA VAL A 100 -1.18 -7.51 -8.90
C VAL A 100 -2.20 -7.84 -7.79
N SER A 101 -1.76 -8.48 -6.72
CA SER A 101 -2.62 -8.82 -5.57
C SER A 101 -3.25 -7.59 -4.93
N LEU A 102 -2.50 -6.49 -4.78
CA LEU A 102 -3.04 -5.23 -4.25
C LEU A 102 -4.09 -4.63 -5.17
N LEU A 103 -3.85 -4.62 -6.49
CA LEU A 103 -4.82 -4.11 -7.46
C LEU A 103 -6.13 -4.90 -7.42
N VAL A 104 -6.04 -6.24 -7.45
CA VAL A 104 -7.21 -7.12 -7.42
C VAL A 104 -7.94 -7.01 -6.08
N GLY A 105 -7.21 -6.99 -4.96
CA GLY A 105 -7.79 -6.84 -3.63
C GLY A 105 -8.49 -5.49 -3.44
N PHE A 106 -7.92 -4.41 -3.95
CA PHE A 106 -8.56 -3.10 -3.89
C PHE A 106 -9.81 -3.02 -4.77
N ALA A 107 -9.73 -3.56 -6.00
CA ALA A 107 -10.86 -3.61 -6.92
C ALA A 107 -12.03 -4.44 -6.35
N SER A 108 -11.74 -5.59 -5.74
CA SER A 108 -12.77 -6.45 -5.16
C SER A 108 -13.49 -5.79 -3.98
N VAL A 109 -12.76 -5.07 -3.12
CA VAL A 109 -13.36 -4.30 -2.01
C VAL A 109 -14.23 -3.18 -2.54
N LEU A 110 -13.77 -2.40 -3.52
CA LEU A 110 -14.58 -1.33 -4.11
C LEU A 110 -15.88 -1.85 -4.73
N LEU A 111 -15.80 -2.95 -5.49
CA LEU A 111 -16.98 -3.56 -6.09
C LEU A 111 -17.92 -4.14 -5.03
N GLY A 112 -17.38 -4.90 -4.08
CA GLY A 112 -18.16 -5.52 -3.01
C GLY A 112 -18.85 -4.48 -2.12
N THR A 113 -18.12 -3.45 -1.68
CA THR A 113 -18.68 -2.36 -0.89
C THR A 113 -19.64 -1.51 -1.71
N GLY A 114 -19.36 -1.24 -2.99
CA GLY A 114 -20.26 -0.49 -3.86
C GLY A 114 -21.60 -1.19 -4.03
N VAL A 115 -21.59 -2.47 -4.42
CA VAL A 115 -22.81 -3.28 -4.57
C VAL A 115 -23.52 -3.45 -3.23
N GLY A 116 -22.78 -3.78 -2.17
CA GLY A 116 -23.34 -3.95 -0.83
C GLY A 116 -23.98 -2.66 -0.29
N ALA A 117 -23.35 -1.50 -0.52
CA ALA A 117 -23.90 -0.21 -0.13
C ALA A 117 -25.18 0.12 -0.90
N LEU A 118 -25.22 -0.12 -2.21
CA LEU A 118 -26.44 0.09 -3.01
C LEU A 118 -27.60 -0.79 -2.50
N LEU A 119 -27.35 -2.08 -2.29
CA LEU A 119 -28.35 -3.00 -1.75
C LEU A 119 -28.80 -2.58 -0.34
N GLY A 120 -27.86 -2.17 0.51
CA GLY A 120 -28.16 -1.69 1.85
C GLY A 120 -29.02 -0.43 1.84
N LEU A 121 -28.76 0.52 0.94
CA LEU A 121 -29.55 1.73 0.77
C LEU A 121 -30.98 1.41 0.28
N ILE A 122 -31.11 0.52 -0.71
CA ILE A 122 -32.42 0.08 -1.22
C ILE A 122 -33.21 -0.58 -0.09
N SER A 123 -32.60 -1.54 0.62
CA SER A 123 -33.27 -2.22 1.74
C SER A 123 -33.66 -1.26 2.85
N GLY A 124 -32.79 -0.31 3.21
CA GLY A 124 -33.07 0.68 4.25
C GLY A 124 -34.18 1.66 3.85
N TYR A 125 -34.31 1.98 2.57
CA TYR A 125 -35.37 2.86 2.07
C TYR A 125 -36.75 2.18 2.01
N PHE A 126 -36.81 0.90 1.63
CA PHE A 126 -38.07 0.17 1.48
C PHE A 126 -38.52 -0.64 2.72
N MET A 127 -37.59 -0.99 3.62
CA MET A 127 -37.83 -1.92 4.73
C MET A 127 -37.46 -1.35 6.11
N GLY A 128 -37.12 -0.05 6.15
CA GLY A 128 -36.94 0.75 7.37
C GLY A 128 -38.20 1.51 7.78
#